data_AF-A0A3N5UI07-F1
#
_entry.id   AF-A0A3N5UI07-F1
#
_cell.length_a   1.000
_cell.length_b   1.000
_cell.length_c   1.000
_cell.angle_alpha   90.00
_cell.angle_beta   90.00
_cell.angle_gamma   90.00
#
_symmetry.space_group_name_H-M   'P 1'
#
loop_
_entity.id
_entity.type
_entity.pdbx_description
1 polymer ?
#
loop_
_entity_poly.entity_id
_entity_poly.type
_entity_poly.pdbx_seq_one_letter_code
_entity_poly.pdbx_strand_id
1 'polypeptide(L)'
;MNSLPTSRLSSSTGKGGSFPLGATPCPEGVNFSVFSRGATGVELLFFDREEDPRPARVIPIDPSSNRTYHYWHVFVPGVQPGQIYGYRVDGPSDPAKGMRFDPVKVLLDPYGRGVV
;
A
#
# COMPACT_ATOMS: atom_id res chain seq x y z
N MET A 1 -12.48 -10.25 31.37
CA MET A 1 -12.46 -10.74 29.97
C MET A 1 -11.26 -10.10 29.32
N ASN A 2 -10.18 -10.87 29.19
CA ASN A 2 -8.84 -10.37 28.94
C ASN A 2 -8.71 -9.88 27.49
N SER A 3 -8.37 -8.61 27.34
CA SER A 3 -7.82 -8.04 26.11
C SER A 3 -6.51 -8.77 25.79
N LEU A 4 -6.50 -9.52 24.70
CA LEU A 4 -5.27 -10.12 24.19
C LEU A 4 -4.34 -9.01 23.69
N PRO A 5 -3.03 -9.07 23.97
CA PRO A 5 -2.08 -8.12 23.43
C PRO A 5 -2.01 -8.33 21.91
N THR A 6 -2.12 -7.24 21.14
CA THR A 6 -1.89 -7.23 19.69
C THR A 6 -0.41 -7.56 19.43
N SER A 7 -0.07 -8.85 19.50
CA SER A 7 1.24 -9.35 19.14
C SER A 7 1.52 -8.91 17.70
N ARG A 8 2.71 -8.34 17.47
CA ARG A 8 3.24 -8.01 16.16
C ARG A 8 3.14 -9.24 15.25
N LEU A 9 2.05 -9.36 14.51
CA LEU A 9 1.97 -10.30 13.40
C LEU A 9 2.91 -9.74 12.35
N SER A 10 4.15 -10.24 12.36
CA SER A 10 4.98 -10.30 11.17
C SER A 10 4.25 -11.22 10.18
N SER A 11 3.15 -10.75 9.59
CA SER A 11 2.61 -11.40 8.41
C SER A 11 3.60 -11.10 7.29
N SER A 12 4.43 -12.07 6.96
CA SER A 12 5.31 -12.01 5.79
C SER A 12 4.44 -11.67 4.58
N THR A 13 4.67 -10.51 3.98
CA THR A 13 4.03 -10.17 2.71
C THR A 13 4.61 -11.03 1.62
N GLY A 14 3.79 -11.36 0.63
CA GLY A 14 4.22 -12.07 -0.57
C GLY A 14 4.70 -11.11 -1.66
N LYS A 15 5.35 -11.67 -2.69
CA LYS A 15 5.81 -10.92 -3.87
C LYS A 15 4.65 -10.18 -4.57
N GLY A 16 3.48 -10.82 -4.65
CA GLY A 16 2.37 -10.32 -5.47
C GLY A 16 2.72 -10.28 -6.96
N GLY A 17 1.91 -9.55 -7.72
CA GLY A 17 2.06 -9.36 -9.16
C GLY A 17 1.69 -7.96 -9.60
N SER A 18 2.32 -7.49 -10.69
CA SER A 18 2.08 -6.17 -11.27
C SER A 18 0.70 -6.00 -11.91
N PHE A 19 -0.05 -7.09 -12.09
CA PHE A 19 -1.38 -7.11 -12.67
C PHE A 19 -2.32 -8.01 -11.85
N PRO A 20 -3.61 -7.65 -11.67
CA PRO A 20 -4.24 -6.39 -12.09
C PRO A 20 -3.72 -5.18 -11.32
N LEU A 21 -3.96 -3.97 -11.86
CA LEU A 21 -3.73 -2.73 -11.13
C LEU A 21 -4.82 -2.52 -10.07
N GLY A 22 -4.44 -1.86 -8.99
CA GLY A 22 -5.28 -1.66 -7.81
C GLY A 22 -5.27 -2.84 -6.85
N ALA A 23 -6.18 -2.81 -5.89
CA ALA A 23 -6.44 -3.92 -4.97
C ALA A 23 -7.29 -5.01 -5.65
N THR A 24 -6.74 -6.21 -5.71
CA THR A 24 -7.39 -7.41 -6.27
C THR A 24 -7.50 -8.51 -5.21
N PRO A 25 -8.71 -8.82 -4.73
CA PRO A 25 -8.92 -9.96 -3.84
C PRO A 25 -8.48 -11.27 -4.49
N CYS A 26 -7.82 -12.11 -3.70
CA CYS A 26 -7.37 -13.46 -4.02
C CYS A 26 -7.83 -14.40 -2.89
N PRO A 27 -7.79 -15.73 -3.07
CA PRO A 27 -8.32 -16.67 -2.08
C PRO A 27 -7.74 -16.51 -0.65
N GLU A 28 -6.49 -16.07 -0.52
CA GLU A 28 -5.78 -16.00 0.78
C GLU A 28 -5.45 -14.56 1.23
N GLY A 29 -5.90 -13.54 0.51
CA GLY A 29 -5.55 -12.16 0.79
C GLY A 29 -5.81 -11.22 -0.39
N VAL A 30 -5.10 -10.11 -0.45
CA VAL A 30 -5.25 -9.12 -1.53
C VAL A 30 -3.91 -8.85 -2.19
N ASN A 31 -3.89 -8.87 -3.52
CA ASN A 31 -2.78 -8.33 -4.31
C ASN A 31 -3.00 -6.84 -4.55
N PHE A 32 -2.03 -6.02 -4.19
CA PHE A 32 -2.00 -4.59 -4.45
C PHE A 32 -0.99 -4.32 -5.56
N SER A 33 -1.35 -3.49 -6.55
CA SER A 33 -0.42 -3.05 -7.59
C SER A 33 -0.68 -1.59 -7.99
N VAL A 34 0.36 -0.76 -8.00
CA VAL A 34 0.27 0.66 -8.36
C VAL A 34 1.43 1.07 -9.27
N PHE A 35 1.13 1.90 -10.26
CA PHE A 35 2.15 2.45 -11.16
C PHE A 35 2.80 3.69 -10.54
N SER A 36 4.13 3.71 -10.49
CA SER A 36 4.90 4.94 -10.27
C SER A 36 6.32 4.82 -10.82
N ARG A 37 6.59 5.52 -11.92
CA ARG A 37 7.90 5.55 -12.58
C ARG A 37 8.99 6.27 -11.78
N GLY A 38 8.61 7.36 -11.09
CA GLY A 38 9.56 8.24 -10.41
C GLY A 38 9.77 7.91 -8.93
N ALA A 39 9.00 6.97 -8.37
CA ALA A 39 9.11 6.63 -6.96
C ALA A 39 10.45 5.97 -6.63
N THR A 40 10.99 6.34 -5.48
CA THR A 40 12.13 5.67 -4.84
C THR A 40 11.67 4.74 -3.72
N GLY A 41 10.47 4.95 -3.19
CA GLY A 41 9.84 4.09 -2.19
C GLY A 41 8.32 4.18 -2.24
N VAL A 42 7.65 3.09 -1.88
CA VAL A 42 6.18 3.04 -1.74
C VAL A 42 5.85 2.30 -0.45
N GLU A 43 4.93 2.88 0.32
CA GLU A 43 4.33 2.24 1.48
C GLU A 43 2.84 2.05 1.24
N LEU A 44 2.33 0.86 1.53
CA LEU A 44 0.91 0.57 1.62
C LEU A 44 0.44 0.80 3.06
N LEU A 45 -0.62 1.59 3.22
CA LEU A 45 -1.16 2.01 4.49
C LEU A 45 -2.53 1.37 4.69
N PHE A 46 -2.79 0.79 5.86
CA PHE A 46 -4.11 0.29 6.26
C PHE A 46 -4.66 1.07 7.44
N PHE A 47 -5.95 1.36 7.38
CA PHE A 47 -6.71 2.07 8.40
C PHE A 47 -7.81 1.14 8.93
N ASP A 48 -8.10 1.21 10.23
CA ASP A 48 -9.13 0.37 10.82
C ASP A 48 -10.52 1.02 10.65
N ARG A 49 -10.57 2.35 10.60
CA ARG A 49 -11.79 3.16 10.47
C ARG A 49 -11.61 4.34 9.52
N GLU A 50 -12.72 4.84 8.98
CA GLU A 50 -12.75 5.98 8.04
C GLU A 50 -12.21 7.27 8.68
N GLU A 51 -12.48 7.49 9.97
CA GLU A 51 -12.06 8.71 10.66
C GLU A 51 -10.64 8.64 11.23
N ASP A 52 -9.92 7.53 11.03
CA ASP A 52 -8.61 7.34 11.62
C ASP A 52 -7.59 8.33 11.04
N PRO A 53 -6.96 9.19 11.86
CA PRO A 53 -6.00 10.18 11.36
C PRO A 53 -4.65 9.56 10.97
N ARG A 54 -4.44 8.27 11.26
CA ARG A 54 -3.18 7.54 11.06
C ARG A 54 -3.46 6.09 10.71
N PRO A 55 -2.60 5.45 9.90
CA PRO A 55 -2.76 4.04 9.60
C PRO A 55 -2.50 3.18 10.83
N ALA A 56 -3.32 2.15 11.01
CA ALA A 56 -3.12 1.09 11.99
C ALA A 56 -1.94 0.20 11.61
N ARG A 57 -1.66 0.07 10.30
CA ARG A 57 -0.55 -0.72 9.79
C ARG A 57 0.09 -0.08 8.56
N VAL A 58 1.42 -0.10 8.52
CA VAL A 58 2.23 0.38 7.40
C VAL A 58 3.03 -0.80 6.86
N ILE A 59 3.00 -0.99 5.54
CA ILE A 59 3.68 -2.05 4.82
C ILE A 59 4.62 -1.41 3.79
N PRO A 60 5.93 -1.34 4.08
CA PRO A 60 6.91 -0.94 3.07
C PRO A 60 6.93 -1.95 1.92
N ILE A 61 6.90 -1.48 0.68
CA ILE A 61 7.00 -2.33 -0.52
C ILE A 61 8.48 -2.42 -0.92
N ASP A 62 9.06 -3.62 -0.85
CA ASP A 62 10.47 -3.84 -1.15
C ASP A 62 10.76 -3.62 -2.66
N PRO A 63 11.54 -2.60 -3.06
CA PRO A 63 11.80 -2.31 -4.47
C PRO A 63 12.57 -3.43 -5.19
N SER A 64 13.23 -4.34 -4.48
CA SER A 64 14.01 -5.43 -5.08
C SER A 64 13.17 -6.63 -5.47
N SER A 65 12.16 -6.98 -4.66
CA SER A 65 11.32 -8.15 -4.87
C SER A 65 9.89 -7.81 -5.30
N ASN A 66 9.39 -6.65 -4.88
CA ASN A 66 8.01 -6.18 -5.03
C ASN A 66 7.87 -5.06 -6.07
N ARG A 67 8.76 -5.02 -7.08
CA ARG A 67 8.68 -4.07 -8.20
C ARG A 67 9.01 -4.73 -9.53
N THR A 68 8.10 -4.62 -10.49
CA THR A 68 8.29 -5.07 -11.87
C THR A 68 8.18 -3.85 -12.79
N TYR A 69 9.29 -3.44 -13.40
CA TYR A 69 9.39 -2.18 -14.14
C TYR A 69 8.96 -0.98 -13.28
N HIS A 70 7.92 -0.24 -13.67
CA HIS A 70 7.39 0.90 -12.92
C HIS A 70 6.19 0.54 -12.03
N TYR A 71 5.89 -0.75 -11.87
CA TYR A 71 4.76 -1.24 -11.08
C TYR A 71 5.24 -1.78 -9.74
N TRP A 72 4.74 -1.16 -8.68
CA TRP A 72 4.97 -1.56 -7.30
C TRP A 72 3.84 -2.48 -6.87
N HIS A 73 4.17 -3.65 -6.35
CA HIS A 73 3.16 -4.66 -6.07
C HIS A 73 3.48 -5.49 -4.83
N VAL A 74 2.47 -5.82 -4.04
CA VAL A 74 2.63 -6.66 -2.85
C VAL A 74 1.40 -7.51 -2.64
N PHE A 75 1.60 -8.77 -2.26
CA PHE A 75 0.51 -9.62 -1.79
C PHE A 75 0.46 -9.55 -0.28
N VAL A 76 -0.71 -9.25 0.29
CA VAL A 76 -0.89 -9.20 1.73
C VAL A 76 -1.89 -10.28 2.16
N PRO A 77 -1.40 -11.35 2.81
CA PRO A 77 -2.25 -12.43 3.31
C PRO A 77 -3.26 -11.92 4.35
N GLY A 78 -4.45 -12.52 4.38
CA GLY A 78 -5.48 -12.30 5.39
C GLY A 78 -6.29 -11.00 5.21
N VAL A 79 -5.90 -10.09 4.32
CA VAL A 79 -6.70 -8.90 4.00
C VAL A 79 -7.99 -9.32 3.31
N GLN A 80 -9.10 -8.73 3.73
CA GLN A 80 -10.44 -9.00 3.19
C GLN A 80 -10.99 -7.77 2.45
N PRO A 81 -11.96 -7.96 1.54
CA PRO A 81 -12.71 -6.84 0.97
C PRO A 81 -13.31 -5.94 2.07
N GLY A 82 -13.22 -4.63 1.88
CA GLY A 82 -13.62 -3.63 2.88
C GLY A 82 -12.46 -3.01 3.66
N GLN A 83 -11.24 -3.57 3.56
CA GLN A 83 -10.04 -2.92 4.12
C GLN A 83 -9.82 -1.53 3.52
N ILE A 84 -9.79 -0.51 4.37
CA ILE A 84 -9.47 0.87 3.99
C ILE A 84 -7.96 0.98 3.83
N TYR A 85 -7.52 1.52 2.69
CA TYR A 85 -6.10 1.64 2.40
C TYR A 85 -5.76 2.90 1.61
N GLY A 86 -4.48 3.25 1.64
CA GLY A 86 -3.87 4.28 0.79
C GLY A 86 -2.39 4.02 0.60
N TYR A 87 -1.71 4.92 -0.09
CA TYR A 87 -0.26 4.84 -0.30
C TYR A 87 0.46 6.08 0.24
N ARG A 88 1.70 5.88 0.69
CA ARG A 88 2.71 6.95 0.72
C ARG A 88 3.76 6.63 -0.33
N VAL A 89 4.23 7.68 -1.02
CA VAL A 89 5.17 7.51 -2.11
C VAL A 89 6.30 8.50 -1.96
N ASP A 90 7.51 7.97 -1.84
CA ASP A 90 8.74 8.73 -1.77
C ASP A 90 9.37 8.86 -3.16
N GLY A 91 10.13 9.92 -3.37
CA GLY A 91 10.77 10.23 -4.64
C GLY A 91 11.31 11.67 -4.70
N PRO A 92 11.86 12.07 -5.85
CA PRO A 92 12.39 13.41 -6.03
C PRO A 92 11.32 14.51 -5.84
N SER A 93 11.65 15.55 -5.09
CA SER A 93 10.79 16.74 -4.96
C SER A 93 11.48 17.94 -5.59
N ASP A 94 11.11 18.24 -6.83
CA ASP A 94 11.58 19.39 -7.61
C ASP A 94 10.38 19.95 -8.40
N PRO A 95 9.60 20.86 -7.78
CA PRO A 95 8.40 21.41 -8.40
C PRO A 95 8.66 22.13 -9.72
N ALA A 96 9.87 22.70 -9.92
CA ALA A 96 10.24 23.38 -11.15
C ALA A 96 10.38 22.41 -12.33
N LYS A 97 10.73 21.14 -12.05
CA LYS A 97 10.76 20.04 -13.03
C LYS A 97 9.49 19.17 -13.00
N GLY A 98 8.45 19.59 -12.28
CA GLY A 98 7.19 18.86 -12.15
C GLY A 98 7.23 17.65 -11.21
N MET A 99 8.35 17.39 -10.53
CA MET A 99 8.48 16.29 -9.57
C MET A 99 7.95 16.74 -8.21
N ARG A 100 6.92 16.07 -7.68
CA ARG A 100 6.17 16.51 -6.50
C ARG A 100 5.94 15.38 -5.49
N PHE A 101 6.88 14.44 -5.39
CA PHE A 101 6.80 13.40 -4.37
C PHE A 101 6.87 14.04 -2.97
N ASP A 102 6.02 13.56 -2.08
CA ASP A 102 5.92 13.97 -0.68
C ASP A 102 5.54 12.72 0.15
N PRO A 103 6.49 12.11 0.88
CA PRO A 103 6.27 10.87 1.61
C PRO A 103 5.37 11.05 2.85
N VAL A 104 4.99 12.28 3.22
CA VAL A 104 4.09 12.54 4.35
C VAL A 104 2.63 12.39 3.92
N LYS A 105 2.32 12.64 2.64
CA LYS A 105 0.94 12.64 2.14
C LYS A 105 0.41 11.23 1.92
N VAL A 106 -0.84 11.02 2.34
CA VAL A 106 -1.60 9.82 2.00
C VAL A 106 -2.23 10.05 0.62
N LEU A 107 -1.97 9.13 -0.29
CA LEU A 107 -2.46 9.15 -1.66
C LEU A 107 -3.52 8.06 -1.83
N LEU A 108 -4.56 8.37 -2.61
CA LEU A 108 -5.55 7.40 -3.05
C LEU A 108 -4.95 6.51 -4.14
N ASP A 109 -5.42 5.27 -4.20
CA ASP A 109 -5.14 4.38 -5.33
C ASP A 109 -5.89 4.87 -6.57
N PRO A 110 -5.21 5.20 -7.69
CA PRO A 110 -5.88 5.59 -8.93
C PRO A 110 -6.82 4.51 -9.50
N TYR A 111 -6.62 3.26 -9.09
CA TYR A 111 -7.39 2.09 -9.50
C TYR A 111 -8.31 1.57 -8.38
N GLY A 112 -8.46 2.33 -7.29
CA GLY A 112 -9.38 2.03 -6.21
C GLY A 112 -10.82 1.92 -6.72
N ARG A 113 -11.58 0.97 -6.17
CA ARG A 113 -12.99 0.76 -6.57
C ARG A 113 -13.99 1.62 -5.80
N GLY A 114 -13.52 2.36 -4.79
CA GLY A 114 -14.32 3.24 -3.96
C GLY A 114 -13.43 4.11 -3.08
N VAL A 115 -13.98 5.25 -2.68
CA VAL A 115 -13.39 6.17 -1.71
C VAL A 115 -14.42 6.36 -0.60
N VAL A 116 -13.97 6.28 0.64
CA VAL A 116 -14.76 6.47 1.86
C VAL A 116 -14.19 7.63 2.66
#